data_AF-A0A8J6BEN8-F1
#
_entry.id   AF-A0A8J6BEN8-F1
#
_cell.length_a   1.000
_cell.length_b   1.000
_cell.length_c   1.000
_cell.angle_alpha   90.00
_cell.angle_beta   90.00
_cell.angle_gamma   90.00
#
_symmetry.space_group_name_H-M   'P 1'
#
loop_
_entity.id
_entity.type
_entity.pdbx_description
1 polymer ?
#
loop_
_entity_poly.entity_id
_entity_poly.type
_entity_poly.pdbx_seq_one_letter_code
_entity_poly.pdbx_strand_id
1 'polypeptide(L)'
;MAKRPKRELSKRDKLSIHRQTLLRVSYLFQASVAVANVNPELAISYIRMMRSIAQKNVIRIHPELRRSFCEHCCFPLVPGKTTALTPTIAIRCPHCSGTSRMTSRRMNE
;
A
#
# COMPACT_ATOMS: atom_id res chain seq x y z
N MET A 1 14.65 -36.36 8.28
CA MET A 1 13.46 -35.49 8.18
C MET A 1 12.94 -35.49 6.74
N ALA A 2 11.77 -36.07 6.47
CA ALA A 2 11.22 -36.15 5.12
C ALA A 2 10.70 -34.78 4.66
N LYS A 3 11.15 -34.30 3.49
CA LYS A 3 10.61 -33.08 2.87
C LYS A 3 9.16 -33.35 2.48
N ARG A 4 8.21 -32.55 3.02
CA ARG A 4 6.80 -32.62 2.66
C ARG A 4 6.66 -32.35 1.15
N PRO A 5 5.96 -33.20 0.37
CA PRO A 5 5.82 -33.00 -1.07
C PRO A 5 5.08 -31.69 -1.32
N LYS A 6 5.65 -30.83 -2.18
CA LYS A 6 4.99 -29.59 -2.60
C LYS A 6 3.78 -29.99 -3.45
N ARG A 7 2.57 -29.74 -2.96
CA ARG A 7 1.35 -29.89 -3.78
C ARG A 7 1.44 -28.91 -4.95
N GLU A 8 1.58 -29.43 -6.16
CA GLU A 8 1.56 -28.63 -7.37
C GLU A 8 0.13 -28.18 -7.68
N LEU A 9 -0.16 -26.91 -7.42
CA LEU A 9 -1.46 -26.30 -7.73
C LEU A 9 -1.66 -26.17 -9.25
N SER A 10 -2.89 -26.42 -9.71
CA SER A 10 -3.29 -26.20 -11.10
C SER A 10 -3.09 -24.74 -11.52
N LYS A 11 -2.84 -24.49 -12.82
CA LYS A 11 -2.72 -23.12 -13.36
C LYS A 11 -3.95 -22.25 -13.04
N ARG A 12 -5.16 -22.85 -13.01
CA ARG A 12 -6.41 -22.15 -12.66
C ARG A 12 -6.45 -21.74 -11.19
N ASP A 13 -6.01 -22.61 -10.29
CA ASP A 13 -5.99 -22.34 -8.85
C ASP A 13 -4.99 -21.22 -8.52
N LYS A 14 -3.83 -21.21 -9.18
CA LYS A 14 -2.83 -20.13 -9.06
C LYS A 14 -3.41 -18.77 -9.48
N LEU A 15 -4.17 -18.71 -10.57
CA LEU A 15 -4.84 -17.50 -11.02
C LEU A 15 -5.92 -17.03 -10.03
N SER A 16 -6.70 -17.96 -9.49
CA SER A 16 -7.72 -17.69 -8.46
C SER A 16 -7.09 -17.09 -7.19
N ILE A 17 -6.00 -17.69 -6.70
CA ILE A 17 -5.26 -17.21 -5.52
C ILE A 17 -4.67 -15.82 -5.79
N HIS A 18 -4.09 -15.61 -6.97
CA HIS A 18 -3.55 -14.30 -7.35
C HIS A 18 -4.63 -13.23 -7.34
N ARG A 19 -5.79 -13.51 -7.95
CA ARG A 19 -6.96 -12.61 -7.96
C ARG A 19 -7.48 -12.32 -6.55
N GLN A 20 -7.64 -13.33 -5.70
CA GLN A 20 -8.06 -13.15 -4.32
C GLN A 20 -7.08 -12.27 -3.54
N THR A 21 -5.78 -12.43 -3.78
CA THR A 21 -4.75 -11.63 -3.11
C THR A 21 -4.80 -10.17 -3.56
N LEU A 22 -4.97 -9.91 -4.87
CA LEU A 22 -5.14 -8.55 -5.39
C LEU A 22 -6.37 -7.87 -4.78
N LEU A 23 -7.52 -8.56 -4.76
CA LEU A 23 -8.75 -8.04 -4.14
C LEU A 23 -8.54 -7.70 -2.66
N ARG A 24 -7.84 -8.57 -1.91
CA ARG A 24 -7.54 -8.34 -0.49
C ARG A 24 -6.64 -7.12 -0.29
N VAL A 25 -5.61 -6.95 -1.12
CA VAL A 25 -4.72 -5.77 -1.09
C VAL A 25 -5.50 -4.50 -1.38
N SER A 26 -6.36 -4.50 -2.41
CA SER A 26 -7.22 -3.37 -2.75
C SER A 26 -8.19 -3.01 -1.62
N TYR A 27 -8.83 -4.01 -1.01
CA TYR A 27 -9.75 -3.79 0.11
C TYR A 27 -9.07 -3.15 1.32
N LEU A 28 -7.91 -3.67 1.72
CA LEU A 28 -7.15 -3.13 2.86
C LEU A 28 -6.73 -1.68 2.63
N PHE A 29 -6.36 -1.34 1.40
CA PHE A 29 -6.05 0.04 1.04
C PHE A 29 -7.28 0.95 1.19
N GLN A 30 -8.42 0.57 0.60
CA GLN A 30 -9.65 1.37 0.70
C GLN A 30 -10.13 1.53 2.16
N ALA A 31 -10.08 0.47 2.96
CA ALA A 31 -10.41 0.50 4.38
C ALA A 31 -9.48 1.47 5.15
N SER A 32 -8.18 1.48 4.83
CA SER A 32 -7.24 2.41 5.48
C SER A 32 -7.59 3.87 5.22
N VAL A 33 -8.01 4.21 3.99
CA VAL A 33 -8.40 5.58 3.61
C VAL A 33 -9.70 5.99 4.29
N ALA A 34 -10.68 5.08 4.39
CA ALA A 34 -11.95 5.35 5.05
C ALA A 34 -11.78 5.64 6.56
N VAL A 35 -10.91 4.88 7.23
CA VAL A 35 -10.71 4.97 8.68
C VAL A 35 -9.70 6.05 9.07
N ALA A 36 -8.93 6.60 8.12
CA ALA A 36 -7.87 7.57 8.37
C ALA A 36 -8.29 8.81 9.18
N ASN A 37 -9.54 9.29 9.00
CA ASN A 37 -10.05 10.46 9.72
C ASN A 37 -10.61 10.12 11.11
N VAL A 38 -10.97 8.86 11.35
CA VAL A 38 -11.57 8.42 12.61
C VAL A 38 -10.49 7.91 13.54
N ASN A 39 -9.65 6.99 13.06
CA ASN A 39 -8.61 6.33 13.85
C ASN A 39 -7.34 6.15 12.99
N PRO A 40 -6.37 7.08 13.10
CA PRO A 40 -5.16 7.05 12.27
C PRO A 40 -4.29 5.81 12.53
N GLU A 41 -4.24 5.31 13.76
CA GLU A 41 -3.47 4.10 14.11
C GLU A 41 -4.01 2.84 13.41
N LEU A 42 -5.34 2.71 13.33
CA LEU A 42 -5.98 1.62 12.60
C LEU A 42 -5.66 1.71 11.10
N ALA A 43 -5.70 2.92 10.53
CA ALA A 43 -5.34 3.13 9.14
C ALA A 43 -3.89 2.70 8.85
N ILE A 44 -2.94 3.05 9.72
CA ILE A 44 -1.55 2.58 9.63
C ILE A 44 -1.46 1.06 9.67
N SER A 45 -2.22 0.41 10.58
CA SER A 45 -2.22 -1.04 10.71
C SER A 45 -2.68 -1.75 9.44
N TYR A 46 -3.68 -1.21 8.74
CA TYR A 46 -4.18 -1.77 7.49
C TYR A 46 -3.17 -1.67 6.35
N ILE A 47 -2.45 -0.56 6.22
CA ILE A 47 -1.39 -0.41 5.22
C ILE A 47 -0.20 -1.32 5.55
N ARG A 48 0.16 -1.47 6.83
CA ARG A 48 1.18 -2.45 7.25
C ARG A 48 0.80 -3.87 6.83
N MET A 49 -0.46 -4.27 7.09
CA MET A 49 -0.97 -5.58 6.70
C MET A 49 -0.97 -5.77 5.18
N MET A 50 -1.42 -4.77 4.43
CA MET A 50 -1.40 -4.75 2.98
C MET A 50 0.02 -4.98 2.44
N ARG A 51 1.02 -4.25 2.98
CA ARG A 51 2.43 -4.39 2.58
C ARG A 51 2.97 -5.78 2.88
N SER A 52 2.66 -6.34 4.05
CA SER A 52 3.06 -7.72 4.38
C SER A 52 2.45 -8.75 3.44
N ILE A 53 1.17 -8.61 3.06
CA ILE A 53 0.51 -9.50 2.11
C ILE A 53 1.12 -9.36 0.71
N ALA A 54 1.38 -8.13 0.27
CA ALA A 54 2.00 -7.87 -1.03
C ALA A 54 3.41 -8.47 -1.11
N GLN A 55 4.23 -8.32 -0.07
CA GLN A 55 5.58 -8.90 -0.01
C GLN A 55 5.55 -10.43 0.00
N LYS A 56 4.67 -11.05 0.81
CA LYS A 56 4.51 -12.52 0.87
C LYS A 56 4.09 -13.13 -0.47
N ASN A 57 3.31 -12.41 -1.27
CA ASN A 57 2.79 -12.88 -2.55
C ASN A 57 3.53 -12.29 -3.76
N VAL A 58 4.63 -11.55 -3.54
CA VAL A 58 5.45 -10.90 -4.58
C VAL A 58 4.60 -10.02 -5.52
N ILE A 59 3.63 -9.30 -4.96
CA ILE A 59 2.76 -8.38 -5.69
C ILE A 59 3.44 -7.02 -5.79
N ARG A 60 3.53 -6.50 -7.02
CA ARG A 60 3.99 -5.13 -7.27
C ARG A 60 2.83 -4.16 -7.05
N ILE A 61 2.99 -3.23 -6.12
CA ILE A 61 2.01 -2.17 -5.87
C ILE A 61 2.17 -1.10 -6.95
N HIS A 62 1.05 -0.63 -7.52
CA HIS A 62 1.06 0.46 -8.51
C HIS A 62 1.72 1.72 -7.93
N PRO A 63 2.58 2.45 -8.66
CA PRO A 63 3.26 3.64 -8.17
C PRO A 63 2.31 4.70 -7.60
N GLU A 64 1.09 4.85 -8.14
CA GLU A 64 0.08 5.77 -7.59
C GLU A 64 -0.41 5.35 -6.21
N LEU A 65 -0.66 4.05 -6.02
CA LEU A 65 -1.00 3.51 -4.70
C LEU A 65 0.16 3.63 -3.73
N ARG A 66 1.41 3.48 -4.20
CA ARG A 66 2.59 3.69 -3.36
C ARG A 66 2.75 5.15 -2.93
N ARG A 67 2.31 6.11 -3.76
CA ARG A 67 2.36 7.55 -3.48
C ARG A 67 1.30 7.99 -2.46
N SER A 68 0.22 7.23 -2.29
CA SER A 68 -0.88 7.56 -1.37
C SER A 68 -0.63 7.10 0.08
N PHE A 69 0.58 6.61 0.41
CA PHE A 69 0.96 6.35 1.80
C PHE A 69 2.45 6.60 2.05
N CYS A 70 2.82 6.88 3.30
CA CYS A 70 4.21 7.07 3.68
C CYS A 70 4.97 5.74 3.76
N GLU A 71 6.17 5.68 3.18
CA GLU A 71 6.98 4.45 3.17
C GLU A 71 7.53 4.04 4.54
N HIS A 72 7.66 5.01 5.46
CA HIS A 72 8.23 4.80 6.79
C HIS A 72 7.14 4.46 7.81
N CYS A 73 6.19 5.37 8.02
CA CYS A 73 5.14 5.17 9.02
C CYS A 73 3.89 4.45 8.49
N CYS A 74 3.77 4.21 7.18
CA CYS A 74 2.59 3.59 6.54
C CYS A 74 1.29 4.39 6.72
N PHE A 75 1.39 5.69 7.00
CA PHE A 75 0.24 6.57 7.13
C PHE A 75 -0.35 6.90 5.74
N PRO A 76 -1.68 6.80 5.52
CA PRO A 76 -2.32 7.16 4.26
C PRO A 76 -2.28 8.68 4.04
N LEU A 77 -1.71 9.10 2.91
CA LEU A 77 -1.60 10.49 2.49
C LEU A 77 -2.76 10.82 1.56
N VAL A 78 -3.71 11.62 2.04
CA VAL A 78 -4.81 12.12 1.22
C VAL A 78 -4.51 13.57 0.81
N PRO A 79 -4.31 13.85 -0.50
CA PRO A 79 -4.02 15.20 -0.97
C PRO A 79 -5.17 16.15 -0.61
N GLY A 80 -4.84 17.31 -0.05
CA GLY A 80 -5.81 18.32 0.38
C GLY A 80 -6.37 18.14 1.80
N LYS A 81 -6.19 16.99 2.46
CA LYS A 81 -6.61 16.78 3.86
C LYS A 81 -5.44 16.68 4.84
N THR A 82 -4.33 16.07 4.44
CA THR A 82 -3.20 15.78 5.34
C THR A 82 -1.85 16.30 4.87
N THR A 83 -1.78 16.99 3.73
CA THR A 83 -0.52 17.37 3.07
C THR A 83 -0.53 18.83 2.62
N ALA A 84 0.48 19.61 2.98
CA ALA A 84 0.68 20.96 2.45
C ALA A 84 1.18 20.89 1.00
N LEU A 85 0.42 21.50 0.07
CA LEU A 85 0.77 21.57 -1.35
C LEU A 85 1.66 22.81 -1.58
N THR A 86 2.98 22.65 -1.50
CA THR A 86 3.93 23.67 -1.98
C THR A 86 4.31 23.39 -3.44
N PRO A 87 4.63 24.41 -4.26
CA PRO A 87 4.83 24.29 -5.72
C PRO A 87 6.00 23.39 -6.15
N THR A 88 6.87 22.98 -5.22
CA THR A 88 7.76 21.82 -5.36
C THR A 88 7.11 20.60 -4.70
N ILE A 89 6.72 19.59 -5.51
CA ILE A 89 5.91 18.41 -5.15
C ILE A 89 6.64 17.49 -4.15
N ALA A 90 6.81 17.94 -2.92
CA ALA A 90 7.35 17.18 -1.81
C ALA A 90 6.23 16.95 -0.80
N ILE A 91 5.63 15.76 -0.84
CA ILE A 91 4.62 15.39 0.15
C ILE A 91 5.33 15.08 1.47
N ARG A 92 5.15 15.96 2.46
CA ARG A 92 5.60 15.70 3.84
C ARG A 92 4.52 14.90 4.56
N CYS A 93 4.93 13.83 5.23
CA CYS A 93 4.03 13.12 6.12
C CYS A 93 3.88 13.91 7.42
N PRO A 94 2.65 14.21 7.88
CA PRO A 94 2.44 14.92 9.15
C PRO A 94 2.75 14.04 10.37
N HIS A 95 2.79 12.71 10.21
CA HIS A 95 2.93 11.75 11.30
C HIS A 95 4.38 11.34 11.60
N CYS A 96 5.25 11.33 10.59
CA CYS A 96 6.68 11.22 10.80
C CYS A 96 7.31 12.21 9.84
N SER A 97 8.18 13.08 10.33
CA SER A 97 8.91 14.09 9.54
C SER A 97 9.74 13.54 8.36
N GLY A 98 9.60 12.25 8.02
CA GLY A 98 10.11 11.63 6.81
C GLY A 98 9.60 12.33 5.55
N THR A 99 10.56 12.79 4.75
CA THR A 99 10.33 13.36 3.42
C THR A 99 10.38 12.24 2.39
N SER A 100 9.23 11.69 2.01
CA SER A 100 9.16 10.85 0.81
C SER A 100 9.35 11.75 -0.40
N ARG A 101 10.58 11.83 -0.93
CA ARG A 101 10.88 12.55 -2.19
C ARG A 101 10.16 11.83 -3.33
N MET A 102 9.10 12.45 -3.85
CA MET A 102 8.56 12.07 -5.16
C MET A 102 9.43 12.71 -6.23
N THR A 103 9.98 11.91 -7.15
CA THR A 103 10.55 12.45 -8.38
C THR A 103 9.40 12.89 -9.29
N SER A 104 9.38 14.16 -9.65
CA SER A 104 8.28 14.89 -10.32
C SER A 104 7.94 14.46 -11.75
N ARG A 105 8.48 13.34 -12.26
CA ARG A 105 8.45 13.01 -13.70
C ARG A 105 7.15 12.41 -14.26
N ARG A 106 6.10 12.18 -13.46
CA ARG A 106 4.82 11.63 -13.98
C ARG A 106 3.62 12.13 -13.17
N MET A 107 3.26 13.40 -13.38
CA MET A 107 2.03 14.00 -12.85
C MET A 107 0.98 14.24 -13.95
N ASN A 108 1.30 13.98 -15.22
CA ASN A 108 0.37 14.05 -16.35
C ASN A 108 0.52 12.78 -17.21
N GLU A 109 -0.27 11.75 -16.93
CA GLU A 109 -0.71 10.71 -17.87
C GLU A 109 -2.04 10.16 -17.36
#